data_AF-A0A067MXI6-F1
#
_entry.id   AF-A0A067MXI6-F1
#
_cell.length_a   1.000
_cell.length_b   1.000
_cell.length_c   1.000
_cell.angle_alpha   90.00
_cell.angle_beta   90.00
_cell.angle_gamma   90.00
#
_symmetry.space_group_name_H-M   'P 1'
#
loop_
_entity.id
_entity.type
_entity.pdbx_description
1 polymer ?
#
loop_
_entity_poly.entity_id
_entity_poly.type
_entity_poly.pdbx_seq_one_letter_code
_entity_poly.pdbx_strand_id
1 'polypeptide(L)' 'RFEFLIPKMHLYAHKDDCHYRYSFNYTEGCGRTDGEAPEHGWAALNELATSTREMNGAHRHEVLEDRVNDINFRK' A
#
# COMPACT_ATOMS: atom_id res chain seq x y z
N ARG A 1 -9.45 15.49 -18.43
CA ARG A 1 -9.31 14.08 -18.88
C ARG A 1 -8.76 13.29 -17.70
N PHE A 2 -9.31 12.14 -17.37
CA PHE A 2 -8.76 11.26 -16.33
C PHE A 2 -7.92 10.18 -17.00
N GLU A 3 -6.71 9.93 -16.49
CA GLU A 3 -5.88 8.80 -16.90
C GLU A 3 -5.83 7.78 -15.77
N PHE A 4 -6.02 6.51 -16.13
CA PHE A 4 -5.92 5.40 -15.20
C PHE A 4 -4.54 4.76 -15.33
N LEU A 5 -3.83 4.65 -14.22
CA LEU A 5 -2.48 4.08 -14.15
C LEU A 5 -2.46 2.87 -13.23
N ILE A 6 -1.47 1.99 -13.41
CA ILE A 6 -1.32 0.78 -12.60
C ILE A 6 -0.24 1.04 -11.54
N PRO A 7 -0.52 0.81 -10.24
CA PRO A 7 0.46 0.97 -9.17
C PRO A 7 1.78 0.31 -9.52
N LYS A 8 2.89 1.02 -9.28
CA LYS A 8 4.21 0.66 -9.82
C LYS A 8 4.66 -0.76 -9.43
N MET A 9 4.38 -1.18 -8.19
CA MET A 9 4.61 -2.57 -7.76
C MET A 9 3.68 -3.58 -8.44
N HIS A 10 2.41 -3.23 -8.63
CA HIS A 10 1.46 -4.13 -9.26
C HIS A 10 1.71 -4.26 -10.78
N LEU A 11 2.28 -3.22 -11.41
CA LEU A 11 2.58 -3.20 -12.85
C LEU A 11 3.47 -4.38 -13.28
N TYR A 12 4.37 -4.84 -12.42
CA TYR A 12 5.21 -6.03 -12.69
C TYR A 12 4.43 -7.32 -12.90
N ALA A 13 3.21 -7.42 -12.36
CA ALA A 13 2.33 -8.57 -12.56
C ALA A 13 1.52 -8.49 -13.86
N HIS A 14 1.65 -7.41 -14.64
CA HIS A 14 0.95 -7.23 -15.91
C HIS A 14 1.83 -7.59 -17.11
N LYS A 15 1.16 -7.89 -18.24
CA LYS A 15 1.81 -8.11 -19.55
C LYS A 15 2.60 -6.89 -20.01
N ASP A 16 3.60 -7.13 -20.86
CA ASP A 16 4.56 -6.12 -21.36
C ASP A 16 3.90 -4.83 -21.89
N ASP A 17 2.82 -4.94 -22.64
CA ASP A 17 2.07 -3.80 -23.17
C ASP A 17 1.63 -2.80 -22.08
N CYS A 18 1.33 -3.29 -20.87
CA CYS A 18 0.89 -2.45 -19.76
C CYS A 18 2.03 -1.58 -19.21
N HIS A 19 3.28 -2.06 -19.28
CA HIS A 19 4.46 -1.37 -18.73
C HIS A 19 4.75 -0.04 -19.41
N TYR A 20 4.23 0.14 -20.62
CA TYR A 20 4.33 1.40 -21.36
C TYR A 20 3.05 2.23 -21.25
N ARG A 21 1.88 1.59 -21.38
CA ARG A 21 0.59 2.29 -21.46
C ARG A 21 0.08 2.83 -20.12
N TYR A 22 0.42 2.19 -19.01
CA TYR A 22 -0.16 2.51 -17.69
C TYR A 22 0.89 2.81 -16.63
N SER A 23 2.13 3.04 -17.06
CA SER A 23 3.24 3.36 -16.18
C SER A 23 3.29 4.85 -15.89
N PHE A 24 3.32 5.18 -14.60
CA PHE A 24 3.58 6.53 -14.11
C PHE A 24 4.85 7.16 -14.71
N ASN A 25 5.85 6.35 -15.11
CA ASN A 25 7.10 6.87 -15.67
C ASN A 25 6.92 7.47 -17.09
N TYR A 26 5.86 7.08 -17.80
CA TYR A 26 5.61 7.52 -19.19
C TYR A 26 4.36 8.40 -19.31
N THR A 27 3.69 8.70 -18.20
CA THR A 27 2.52 9.58 -18.16
C THR A 27 2.93 11.02 -17.90
N GLU A 28 2.49 11.92 -18.77
CA GLU A 28 2.75 13.35 -18.64
C GLU A 28 2.14 13.91 -17.34
N GLY A 29 2.91 14.77 -16.66
CA GLY A 29 2.49 15.37 -15.39
C GLY A 29 2.62 14.46 -14.17
N CYS A 30 3.04 13.20 -14.31
CA CYS A 30 3.35 12.34 -13.17
C CYS A 30 4.75 12.61 -12.62
N GLY A 31 4.83 12.87 -11.31
CA GLY A 31 6.10 12.94 -10.58
C GLY A 31 6.60 11.56 -10.15
N ARG A 32 7.86 11.49 -9.68
CA ARG A 32 8.36 10.29 -8.98
C ARG A 32 7.93 10.34 -7.53
N THR A 33 7.28 9.27 -7.07
CA THR A 33 7.08 9.03 -5.64
C THR A 33 8.30 8.33 -5.05
N ASP A 34 8.47 8.41 -3.73
CA ASP A 34 9.47 7.65 -2.98
C ASP A 34 9.28 6.13 -3.12
N GLY A 35 8.04 5.68 -3.26
CA GLY A 35 7.69 4.27 -3.33
C GLY A 35 7.50 3.61 -1.96
N GLU A 36 7.56 4.39 -0.88
CA GLU A 36 7.64 3.93 0.53
C GLU A 36 6.26 3.76 1.19
N ALA A 37 5.19 3.74 0.39
CA ALA A 37 3.82 3.65 0.91
C ALA A 37 3.56 2.36 1.74
N PRO A 38 4.09 1.17 1.37
CA PRO A 38 4.03 -0.01 2.23
C PRO A 38 4.73 0.19 3.58
N GLU A 39 5.91 0.80 3.56
CA GLU A 39 6.79 1.01 4.70
C GLU A 39 6.18 1.97 5.72
N HIS A 40 5.51 3.03 5.26
CA HIS A 40 4.74 3.93 6.14
C HIS A 40 3.61 3.19 6.86
N GLY A 41 2.94 2.25 6.19
CA GLY A 41 1.94 1.39 6.82
C GLY A 41 2.53 0.47 7.88
N TRP A 42 3.67 -0.16 7.59
CA TRP A 42 4.37 -1.02 8.55
C TRP A 42 4.89 -0.24 9.76
N ALA A 43 5.41 0.98 9.54
CA ALA A 43 5.84 1.85 10.63
C ALA A 43 4.69 2.16 11.59
N ALA A 44 3.49 2.45 11.07
CA ALA A 44 2.30 2.71 11.87
C ALA A 44 1.79 1.48 12.64
N LEU A 45 2.09 0.26 12.18
CA LEU A 45 1.72 -0.97 12.90
C LEU A 45 2.61 -1.23 14.12
N ASN A 46 3.84 -0.69 14.15
CA ASN A 46 4.74 -0.87 15.30
C ASN A 46 4.16 -0.30 16.60
N GLU A 47 3.29 0.71 16.52
CA GLU A 47 2.59 1.29 17.68
C GLU A 47 1.70 0.26 18.41
N LEU A 48 1.24 -0.79 17.72
CA LEU A 48 0.38 -1.83 18.28
C LEU A 48 1.17 -3.02 18.83
N ALA A 49 2.50 -3.04 18.69
CA ALA A 49 3.31 -4.19 19.07
C ALA A 49 3.12 -4.56 20.55
N THR A 50 3.14 -3.57 21.44
CA THR A 50 3.00 -3.79 22.89
C THR A 50 1.56 -4.15 23.28
N SER A 51 0.56 -3.48 22.70
CA SER A 51 -0.86 -3.71 23.06
C SER A 51 -1.38 -5.06 22.56
N THR A 52 -0.82 -5.59 21.47
CA THR A 52 -1.25 -6.87 20.87
C THR A 52 -0.43 -8.08 21.31
N ARG A 53 0.62 -7.88 22.13
CA ARG A 53 1.59 -8.96 22.46
C ARG A 53 0.99 -10.12 23.23
N GLU A 54 0.11 -9.83 24.19
CA GLU A 54 -0.49 -10.84 25.08
C GLU A 54 -1.88 -11.31 24.59
N MET A 55 -2.34 -10.78 23.45
CA MET A 55 -3.63 -11.18 22.87
C MET A 55 -3.56 -12.62 22.34
N ASN A 56 -4.68 -13.34 22.40
CA ASN A 56 -4.79 -14.62 21.71
C ASN A 56 -4.64 -14.40 20.18
N GLY A 57 -4.24 -15.45 19.45
CA GLY A 57 -3.89 -15.32 18.03
C GLY A 57 -5.03 -14.80 17.14
N ALA A 58 -6.27 -15.22 17.38
CA ALA A 58 -7.42 -14.77 16.61
C ALA A 58 -7.72 -13.29 16.86
N HIS A 59 -7.78 -12.88 18.14
CA HIS A 59 -8.03 -11.50 18.52
C HIS A 59 -6.92 -10.56 18.07
N ARG A 60 -5.65 -11.00 18.16
CA ARG A 60 -4.51 -10.25 17.61
C ARG A 60 -4.68 -9.99 16.11
N HIS A 61 -5.13 -10.99 15.36
CA HIS A 61 -5.36 -10.85 13.93
C HIS A 61 -6.48 -9.84 13.63
N GLU A 62 -7.60 -9.92 14.34
CA GLU A 62 -8.72 -8.97 14.19
C GLU A 62 -8.31 -7.52 14.47
N VAL A 63 -7.56 -7.29 15.56
CA VAL A 63 -7.08 -5.95 15.94
C VAL A 63 -6.10 -5.39 14.91
N LEU A 64 -5.19 -6.21 14.40
CA LEU A 64 -4.25 -5.77 13.36
C LEU A 64 -4.98 -5.46 12.05
N GLU A 65 -5.96 -6.28 11.66
CA GLU A 65 -6.76 -6.05 10.45
C GLU A 65 -7.58 -4.77 10.53
N ASP A 66 -8.23 -4.51 11.68
CA ASP A 66 -8.96 -3.26 11.93
C ASP A 66 -8.04 -2.04 11.81
N ARG A 67 -6.83 -2.11 12.38
CA ARG A 67 -5.83 -1.05 12.24
C ARG A 67 -5.38 -0.84 10.79
N VAL A 68 -5.13 -1.93 10.05
CA VAL A 68 -4.75 -1.83 8.63
C VAL A 68 -5.88 -1.17 7.82
N ASN A 69 -7.14 -1.49 8.13
CA ASN A 69 -8.30 -0.85 7.51
C ASN A 69 -8.38 0.65 7.85
N ASP A 70 -8.18 1.07 9.09
CA ASP A 70 -8.11 2.48 9.49
C ASP A 70 -6.96 3.21 8.76
N ILE A 71 -5.77 2.61 8.69
CA ILE A 71 -4.63 3.16 7.93
C ILE A 71 -5.01 3.34 6.45
N ASN A 72 -5.70 2.37 5.84
CA ASN A 72 -6.13 2.46 4.45
C ASN A 72 -7.23 3.51 4.23
N PHE A 73 -8.15 3.68 5.19
CA PHE A 73 -9.21 4.69 5.10
C PHE A 73 -8.67 6.12 5.18
N ARG A 74 -7.56 6.33 5.88
CA ARG A 74 -6.91 7.65 6.02
C ARG A 74 -5.96 8.02 4.88
N LYS A 75 -5.72 7.11 3.92
CA LYS A 75 -4.93 7.36 2.70
C LYS A 75 -5.78 8.10 1.66
#